data_AF-A0A1I0DQB7-F1
#
_entry.id   AF-A0A1I0DQB7-F1
#
_cell.length_a   1.000
_cell.length_b   1.000
_cell.length_c   1.000
_cell.angle_alpha   90.00
_cell.angle_beta   90.00
_cell.angle_gamma   90.00
#
_symmetry.space_group_name_H-M   'P 1'
#
loop_
_entity.id
_entity.type
_entity.pdbx_description
1 polymer ?
#
loop_
_entity_poly.entity_id
_entity_poly.type
_entity_poly.pdbx_seq_one_letter_code
_entity_poly.pdbx_strand_id
1 'polypeptide(L)'
;MAFWQYSFHAMPKNNIKQKYQTLPTKITDDDFNNLSWFNEFNYQNFIQSIDYLSPNTHWCKSTIFFGTYDSDSIEIGFDDSLVSYIYMRIDLRENHLLILDKMLSSLALNQLMIIDNEMVILEPLYEDIMKKIEIDIRHKNNFFKTTN
;
A
#
# COMPACT_ATOMS: atom_id res chain seq x y z
N MET A 1 -0.86 11.27 -10.92
CA MET A 1 -0.05 11.06 -9.71
C MET A 1 0.85 12.26 -9.51
N ALA A 2 0.84 12.88 -8.34
CA ALA A 2 1.79 13.95 -8.04
C ALA A 2 3.21 13.35 -8.02
N PHE A 3 4.18 14.09 -8.56
CA PHE A 3 5.58 13.66 -8.65
C PHE A 3 6.12 13.16 -7.30
N TRP A 4 5.71 13.82 -6.22
CA TRP A 4 6.16 13.61 -4.86
C TRP A 4 5.36 12.56 -4.08
N GLN A 5 4.60 11.69 -4.73
CA GLN A 5 3.83 10.66 -4.06
C GLN A 5 4.27 9.27 -4.51
N TYR A 6 4.46 8.38 -3.54
CA TYR A 6 4.62 6.94 -3.78
C TYR A 6 3.40 6.22 -3.25
N SER A 7 2.91 5.23 -3.98
CA SER A 7 1.73 4.48 -3.59
C SER A 7 1.86 3.00 -3.90
N PHE A 8 1.19 2.20 -3.09
CA PHE A 8 1.19 0.76 -3.21
C PHE A 8 -0.05 0.17 -2.54
N HIS A 9 -0.35 -1.08 -2.89
CA HIS A 9 -1.38 -1.86 -2.22
C HIS A 9 -0.77 -2.74 -1.14
N ALA A 10 -1.56 -3.08 -0.13
CA ALA A 10 -1.20 -4.08 0.86
C ALA A 10 -2.06 -5.33 0.68
N MET A 11 -1.47 -6.51 0.83
CA MET A 11 -2.18 -7.78 0.68
C MET A 11 -1.78 -8.81 1.75
N PRO A 12 -2.70 -9.64 2.28
CA PRO A 12 -2.36 -10.62 3.31
C PRO A 12 -1.37 -11.68 2.82
N LYS A 13 -0.24 -11.79 3.53
CA LYS A 13 0.84 -12.74 3.21
C LYS A 13 0.35 -14.18 3.15
N ASN A 14 -0.54 -14.56 4.06
CA ASN A 14 -1.08 -15.91 4.15
C ASN A 14 -1.94 -16.25 2.93
N ASN A 15 -2.78 -15.33 2.47
CA ASN A 15 -3.67 -15.53 1.33
C ASN A 15 -2.86 -15.63 0.02
N ILE A 16 -1.79 -14.83 -0.13
CA ILE A 16 -0.85 -14.97 -1.24
C ILE A 16 -0.22 -16.37 -1.23
N LYS A 17 0.32 -16.80 -0.08
CA LYS A 17 0.92 -18.14 0.06
C LYS A 17 -0.07 -19.26 -0.17
N GLN A 18 -1.32 -19.11 0.24
CA GLN A 18 -2.36 -20.12 0.04
C GLN A 18 -2.66 -20.30 -1.46
N LYS A 19 -2.74 -19.20 -2.22
CA LYS A 19 -2.98 -19.24 -3.67
C LYS A 19 -1.79 -19.83 -4.44
N TYR A 20 -0.57 -19.41 -4.12
CA TYR A 20 0.63 -19.75 -4.92
C TYR A 20 1.53 -20.83 -4.30
N GLN A 21 1.17 -21.38 -3.14
CA GLN A 21 1.92 -22.35 -2.31
C GLN A 21 3.27 -21.85 -1.76
N THR A 22 3.89 -20.89 -2.44
CA THR A 22 5.07 -20.14 -2.02
C THR A 22 4.80 -18.64 -2.18
N LEU A 23 5.69 -17.78 -1.70
CA LEU A 23 5.57 -16.34 -1.93
C LEU A 23 6.18 -16.03 -3.31
N PRO A 24 5.37 -15.66 -4.33
CA PRO A 24 5.92 -15.32 -5.62
C PRO A 24 6.57 -13.94 -5.56
N THR A 25 7.44 -13.65 -6.53
CA THR A 25 8.03 -12.30 -6.68
C THR A 25 7.05 -11.31 -7.31
N LYS A 26 6.05 -11.80 -8.04
CA LYS A 26 5.05 -10.99 -8.74
C LYS A 26 3.74 -11.76 -8.87
N ILE A 27 2.62 -11.04 -8.86
CA ILE A 27 1.28 -11.57 -9.19
C ILE A 27 0.82 -11.06 -10.55
N THR A 28 -0.19 -11.70 -11.11
CA THR A 28 -0.84 -11.24 -12.35
C THR A 28 -1.86 -10.16 -12.02
N ASP A 29 -2.10 -9.23 -12.96
CA ASP A 29 -3.18 -8.25 -12.83
C ASP A 29 -4.55 -8.94 -12.69
N ASP A 30 -4.75 -10.07 -13.37
CA ASP A 30 -5.99 -10.86 -13.27
C ASP A 30 -6.19 -11.40 -11.85
N ASP A 31 -5.15 -12.00 -11.25
CA ASP A 31 -5.24 -12.48 -9.87
C ASP A 31 -5.42 -11.31 -8.89
N PHE A 32 -4.73 -10.19 -9.10
CA PHE A 32 -4.86 -8.99 -8.26
C PHE A 32 -6.30 -8.45 -8.26
N ASN A 33 -6.92 -8.33 -9.43
CA ASN A 33 -8.23 -7.70 -9.58
C ASN A 33 -9.42 -8.63 -9.27
N ASN A 34 -9.28 -9.94 -9.50
CA ASN A 34 -10.44 -10.86 -9.48
C ASN A 34 -10.51 -11.78 -8.25
N LEU A 35 -9.48 -11.80 -7.39
CA LEU A 35 -9.47 -12.66 -6.21
C LEU A 35 -9.77 -11.88 -4.92
N SER A 36 -10.51 -12.52 -4.02
CA SER A 36 -10.79 -12.00 -2.68
C SER A 36 -9.61 -12.27 -1.74
N TRP A 37 -8.65 -11.35 -1.72
CA TRP A 37 -7.40 -11.51 -0.98
C TRP A 37 -7.51 -11.37 0.54
N PHE A 38 -8.58 -10.74 1.03
CA PHE A 38 -8.77 -10.45 2.45
C PHE A 38 -9.79 -11.37 3.12
N ASN A 39 -10.08 -12.52 2.52
CA ASN A 39 -10.86 -13.56 3.17
C ASN A 39 -10.18 -13.90 4.51
N GLU A 40 -10.93 -13.84 5.62
CA GLU A 40 -10.47 -14.08 7.00
C GLU A 40 -9.47 -13.05 7.56
N PHE A 41 -9.21 -11.93 6.86
CA PHE A 41 -8.34 -10.88 7.36
C PHE A 41 -9.00 -10.08 8.49
N ASN A 42 -8.37 -10.03 9.66
CA ASN A 42 -8.82 -9.21 10.78
C ASN A 42 -8.37 -7.75 10.60
N TYR A 43 -9.17 -6.98 9.86
CA TYR A 43 -8.88 -5.58 9.59
C TYR A 43 -8.93 -4.67 10.82
N GLN A 44 -9.62 -5.08 11.89
CA GLN A 44 -9.70 -4.29 13.12
C GLN A 44 -8.33 -4.16 13.81
N ASN A 45 -7.54 -5.24 13.81
CA ASN A 45 -6.17 -5.19 14.32
C ASN A 45 -5.29 -4.25 13.49
N PHE A 46 -5.48 -4.25 12.17
CA PHE A 46 -4.75 -3.34 11.28
C PHE A 46 -5.14 -1.89 11.52
N ILE A 47 -6.43 -1.59 11.67
CA ILE A 47 -6.90 -0.24 12.05
C ILE A 47 -6.29 0.20 13.37
N GLN A 48 -6.25 -0.67 14.37
CA GLN A 48 -5.68 -0.36 15.69
C GLN A 48 -4.17 -0.06 15.65
N SER A 49 -3.44 -0.60 14.67
CA SER A 49 -2.02 -0.25 14.47
C SER A 49 -1.80 1.12 13.84
N ILE A 50 -2.84 1.76 13.27
CA ILE A 50 -2.74 3.07 12.63
C ILE A 50 -3.01 4.17 13.68
N ASP A 51 -2.03 4.41 14.55
CA ASP A 51 -2.08 5.49 15.57
C ASP A 51 -1.41 6.81 15.11
N TYR A 52 -0.85 6.79 13.90
CA TYR A 52 0.02 7.84 13.38
C TYR A 52 -0.59 8.66 12.25
N LEU A 53 -1.78 8.30 11.79
CA LEU A 53 -2.59 9.08 10.87
C LEU A 53 -3.97 9.31 11.48
N SER A 54 -4.45 10.53 11.39
CA SER A 54 -5.79 10.86 11.87
C SER A 54 -6.87 10.24 10.96
N PRO A 55 -7.94 9.65 11.51
CA PRO A 55 -9.11 9.27 10.72
C PRO A 55 -9.71 10.47 9.98
N ASN A 56 -10.21 10.26 8.77
CA ASN A 56 -10.80 11.31 7.95
C ASN A 56 -11.94 10.75 7.07
N THR A 57 -12.75 11.63 6.49
CA THR A 57 -13.90 11.25 5.67
C THR A 57 -13.48 10.93 4.24
N HIS A 58 -13.87 9.75 3.76
CA HIS A 58 -13.71 9.39 2.35
C HIS A 58 -14.93 9.78 1.51
N TRP A 59 -14.74 10.04 0.21
CA TRP A 59 -15.84 10.31 -0.72
C TRP A 59 -16.73 9.07 -0.94
N CYS A 60 -16.12 7.88 -0.90
CA CYS A 60 -16.82 6.61 -0.87
C CYS A 60 -17.17 6.21 0.58
N LYS A 61 -18.46 5.99 0.85
CA LYS A 61 -18.95 5.65 2.21
C LYS A 61 -18.53 4.25 2.67
N SER A 62 -18.16 3.36 1.76
CA SER A 62 -17.65 2.03 2.07
C SER A 62 -16.13 2.00 2.21
N THR A 63 -15.48 3.15 2.44
CA THR A 63 -14.03 3.23 2.64
C THR A 63 -13.73 3.87 3.99
N ILE A 64 -12.91 3.19 4.80
CA ILE A 64 -12.27 3.80 5.96
C ILE A 64 -11.01 4.50 5.48
N PHE A 65 -10.82 5.74 5.91
CA PHE A 65 -9.73 6.59 5.43
C PHE A 65 -8.99 7.25 6.59
N PHE A 66 -7.65 7.22 6.50
CA PHE A 66 -6.75 7.91 7.42
C PHE A 66 -5.85 8.83 6.62
N GLY A 67 -5.54 10.01 7.18
CA GLY A 67 -4.72 11.04 6.53
C GLY A 67 -5.52 12.00 5.65
N THR A 68 -4.94 12.43 4.54
CA THR A 68 -5.55 13.45 3.65
C THR A 68 -5.31 13.12 2.18
N TYR A 69 -6.17 13.64 1.28
CA TYR A 69 -6.04 13.41 -0.17
C TYR A 69 -4.80 14.04 -0.81
N ASP A 70 -4.16 14.99 -0.16
CA ASP A 70 -3.01 15.71 -0.69
C ASP A 70 -1.67 15.25 -0.09
N SER A 71 -1.68 14.31 0.86
CA SER A 71 -0.50 13.86 1.59
C SER A 71 -0.53 12.35 1.90
N ASP A 72 0.12 11.93 2.98
CA ASP A 72 0.12 10.56 3.47
C ASP A 72 -1.32 10.10 3.75
N SER A 73 -1.64 8.89 3.29
CA SER A 73 -2.95 8.32 3.50
C SER A 73 -2.98 6.80 3.47
N ILE A 74 -3.99 6.25 4.16
CA ILE A 74 -4.35 4.84 4.11
C ILE A 74 -5.84 4.75 3.82
N GLU A 75 -6.20 3.98 2.80
CA GLU A 75 -7.56 3.69 2.39
C GLU A 75 -7.82 2.19 2.56
N ILE A 76 -8.89 1.86 3.28
CA ILE A 76 -9.37 0.48 3.45
C ILE A 76 -10.76 0.43 2.83
N GLY A 77 -10.87 -0.16 1.64
CA GLY A 77 -12.12 -0.31 0.92
C GLY A 77 -12.85 -1.58 1.32
N PHE A 78 -14.18 -1.48 1.34
CA PHE A 78 -15.06 -2.60 1.65
C PHE A 78 -16.02 -2.88 0.48
N ASP A 79 -16.24 -4.16 0.22
CA ASP A 79 -17.29 -4.70 -0.63
C ASP A 79 -18.12 -5.69 0.18
N ASP A 80 -19.43 -5.48 0.27
CA ASP A 80 -20.36 -6.28 1.09
C ASP A 80 -19.86 -6.59 2.53
N SER A 81 -19.25 -5.61 3.19
CA SER A 81 -18.66 -5.69 4.55
C SER A 81 -17.35 -6.48 4.67
N LEU A 82 -16.80 -6.98 3.56
CA LEU A 82 -15.48 -7.58 3.49
C LEU A 82 -14.47 -6.55 2.99
N VAL A 83 -13.22 -6.62 3.46
CA VAL A 83 -12.16 -5.77 2.90
C VAL A 83 -11.92 -6.19 1.46
N SER A 84 -11.99 -5.24 0.53
CA SER A 84 -11.70 -5.46 -0.88
C SER A 84 -10.28 -5.00 -1.23
N TYR A 85 -9.83 -3.89 -0.65
CA TYR A 85 -8.47 -3.38 -0.85
C TYR A 85 -7.95 -2.64 0.37
N ILE A 86 -6.62 -2.62 0.48
CA ILE A 86 -5.87 -1.66 1.31
C ILE A 86 -4.91 -0.94 0.38
N TYR A 87 -5.03 0.38 0.30
CA TYR A 87 -4.19 1.24 -0.50
C TYR A 87 -3.48 2.25 0.39
N MET A 88 -2.20 2.45 0.15
CA MET A 88 -1.38 3.38 0.91
C MET A 88 -0.69 4.35 -0.03
N ARG A 89 -0.57 5.58 0.46
CA ARG A 89 0.17 6.63 -0.23
C ARG A 89 1.03 7.38 0.75
N ILE A 90 2.25 7.68 0.31
CA ILE A 90 3.24 8.42 1.07
C ILE A 90 3.58 9.69 0.30
N ASP A 91 3.57 10.81 1.01
CA ASP A 91 4.03 12.10 0.52
C ASP A 91 5.52 12.28 0.81
N LEU A 92 6.32 12.32 -0.25
CA LEU A 92 7.78 12.34 -0.18
C LEU A 92 8.35 13.73 0.11
N ARG A 93 7.52 14.78 0.22
CA ARG A 93 7.98 16.17 0.42
C ARG A 93 8.51 16.43 1.82
N GLU A 94 7.83 15.92 2.85
CA GLU A 94 8.13 16.24 4.24
C GLU A 94 7.96 15.00 5.13
N ASN A 95 8.93 14.75 6.04
CA ASN A 95 8.86 13.71 7.08
C ASN A 95 8.47 12.29 6.63
N HIS A 96 8.57 11.98 5.34
CA HIS A 96 8.16 10.72 4.74
C HIS A 96 8.81 9.48 5.35
N LEU A 97 10.05 9.60 5.87
CA LEU A 97 10.76 8.49 6.48
C LEU A 97 10.09 7.97 7.75
N LEU A 98 9.60 8.88 8.60
CA LEU A 98 8.92 8.51 9.85
C LEU A 98 7.57 7.87 9.56
N ILE A 99 6.80 8.45 8.63
CA ILE A 99 5.50 7.90 8.25
C ILE A 99 5.65 6.55 7.55
N LEU A 100 6.62 6.43 6.63
CA LEU A 100 6.95 5.17 5.98
C LEU A 100 7.28 4.09 7.01
N ASP A 101 8.17 4.36 7.94
CA ASP A 101 8.56 3.38 8.99
C ASP A 101 7.36 2.86 9.79
N LYS A 102 6.44 3.76 10.17
CA LYS A 102 5.20 3.38 10.87
C LYS A 102 4.23 2.59 10.00
N MET A 103 4.10 2.94 8.72
CA MET A 103 3.31 2.16 7.76
C MET A 103 3.88 0.74 7.61
N LEU A 104 5.18 0.62 7.41
CA LEU A 104 5.86 -0.68 7.29
C LEU A 104 5.71 -1.52 8.57
N SER A 105 5.82 -0.90 9.73
CA SER A 105 5.60 -1.55 11.03
C SER A 105 4.17 -2.10 11.15
N SER A 106 3.17 -1.33 10.73
CA SER A 106 1.76 -1.75 10.75
C SER A 106 1.50 -2.91 9.78
N LEU A 107 2.11 -2.87 8.60
CA LEU A 107 2.04 -3.97 7.64
C LEU A 107 2.66 -5.25 8.20
N ALA A 108 3.88 -5.15 8.75
CA ALA A 108 4.60 -6.28 9.31
C ALA A 108 3.85 -6.93 10.49
N LEU A 109 3.33 -6.11 11.41
CA LEU A 109 2.55 -6.56 12.56
C LEU A 109 1.31 -7.37 12.14
N ASN A 110 0.68 -6.97 11.03
CA ASN A 110 -0.55 -7.57 10.52
C ASN A 110 -0.31 -8.59 9.39
N GLN A 111 0.94 -9.04 9.20
CA GLN A 111 1.31 -10.02 8.16
C GLN A 111 0.85 -9.61 6.76
N LEU A 112 0.95 -8.33 6.44
CA LEU A 112 0.66 -7.77 5.12
C LEU A 112 1.94 -7.60 4.30
N MET A 113 1.84 -7.86 3.00
CA MET A 113 2.87 -7.66 1.99
C MET A 113 2.55 -6.43 1.16
N ILE A 114 3.55 -5.83 0.54
CA ILE A 114 3.39 -4.69 -0.37
C ILE A 114 3.29 -5.21 -1.80
N ILE A 115 2.34 -4.66 -2.56
CA ILE A 115 2.19 -4.85 -4.00
C ILE A 115 2.38 -3.50 -4.66
N ASP A 116 3.44 -3.36 -5.46
CA ASP A 116 3.68 -2.13 -6.21
C ASP A 116 2.86 -2.06 -7.51
N ASN A 117 2.97 -0.95 -8.23
CA ASN A 117 2.27 -0.74 -9.50
C ASN A 117 2.71 -1.70 -10.63
N GLU A 118 3.82 -2.43 -10.44
CA GLU A 118 4.30 -3.45 -11.37
C GLU A 118 3.86 -4.85 -10.94
N MET A 119 2.96 -4.96 -9.96
CA MET A 119 2.50 -6.21 -9.32
C MET A 119 3.61 -6.99 -8.62
N VAL A 120 4.75 -6.36 -8.33
CA VAL A 120 5.85 -6.97 -7.59
C VAL A 120 5.46 -7.04 -6.11
N ILE A 121 5.68 -8.21 -5.52
CA ILE A 121 5.49 -8.42 -4.09
C ILE A 121 6.77 -8.07 -3.35
N LEU A 122 6.66 -7.21 -2.35
CA LEU A 122 7.75 -6.78 -1.49
C LEU A 122 7.39 -7.07 -0.03
N GLU A 123 8.36 -7.56 0.73
CA GLU A 123 8.25 -7.55 2.19
C GLU A 123 8.19 -6.09 2.67
N PRO A 124 7.50 -5.79 3.78
CA PRO A 124 7.43 -4.44 4.34
C PRO A 124 8.74 -4.07 5.05
N LEU A 125 9.86 -4.13 4.32
CA LEU A 125 11.19 -3.79 4.78
C LEU A 125 11.60 -2.43 4.21
N TYR A 126 12.14 -1.58 5.08
CA TYR A 126 12.51 -0.22 4.74
C TYR A 126 13.48 -0.15 3.55
N GLU A 127 14.52 -0.99 3.53
CA GLU A 127 15.53 -0.97 2.47
C GLU A 127 14.95 -1.30 1.08
N ASP A 128 14.00 -2.24 1.01
CA ASP A 128 13.41 -2.67 -0.26
C ASP A 128 12.48 -1.60 -0.83
N ILE A 129 11.70 -0.96 0.04
CA ILE A 129 10.78 0.11 -0.35
C ILE A 129 11.53 1.39 -0.72
N MET A 130 12.58 1.74 0.02
CA MET A 130 13.38 2.92 -0.33
C MET A 130 14.05 2.77 -1.70
N LYS A 131 14.58 1.59 -2.04
CA LYS A 131 15.12 1.32 -3.38
C LYS A 131 14.06 1.55 -4.46
N LYS A 132 12.83 1.09 -4.24
CA LYS A 132 11.70 1.27 -5.18
C LYS A 132 11.29 2.74 -5.30
N ILE A 133 11.20 3.47 -4.19
CA ILE A 133 10.92 4.91 -4.18
C ILE A 133 11.99 5.68 -4.96
N GLU A 134 13.28 5.38 -4.75
CA GLU A 134 14.37 6.04 -5.47
C GLU A 134 14.30 5.81 -6.98
N ILE A 135 14.02 4.58 -7.40
CA ILE A 135 13.85 4.23 -8.83
C ILE A 135 12.67 5.00 -9.42
N ASP A 136 11.53 5.03 -8.72
CA ASP A 136 10.33 5.75 -9.15
C ASP A 136 10.58 7.25 -9.30
N ILE A 137 11.24 7.89 -8.33
CA ILE A 137 11.65 9.31 -8.40
C ILE A 137 12.57 9.54 -9.61
N ARG A 138 13.54 8.66 -9.87
CA ARG A 138 14.44 8.79 -11.03
C ARG A 138 13.70 8.68 -12.35
N HIS A 139 12.77 7.73 -12.48
CA HIS A 139 11.95 7.57 -13.68
C HIS A 139 11.09 8.80 -13.94
N LYS A 140 10.41 9.29 -12.91
CA LYS A 140 9.62 10.51 -13.00
C LYS A 140 10.50 11.69 -13.42
N ASN A 141 11.68 11.86 -12.84
CA ASN A 141 12.62 12.94 -13.19
C ASN A 141 13.11 12.87 -14.64
N ASN A 142 13.40 11.67 -15.15
CA ASN A 142 13.91 11.48 -16.51
C ASN A 142 12.85 11.77 -17.57
N PHE A 143 11.57 11.43 -17.32
CA PHE A 143 10.46 11.74 -18.22
C PHE A 143 10.35 13.24 -18.53
N PHE A 144 10.62 14.11 -17.55
CA PHE A 144 10.60 15.56 -17.73
C PHE A 144 11.85 16.13 -18.41
N LYS A 145 12.97 15.39 -18.43
CA LYS A 145 14.18 15.83 -19.16
C LYS A 145 14.08 15.56 -20.66
N THR A 146 13.31 14.55 -21.07
CA THR A 146 13.13 14.18 -22.48
C THR A 146 12.00 14.93 -23.18
N THR A 147 11.25 15.76 -22.45
CA THR A 147 10.09 16.51 -22.97
C THR A 147 10.34 18.02 -23.11
N ASN A 148 11.59 18.47 -22.93
CA ASN A 148 12.08 19.81 -23.23
C ASN A 148 13.09 19.78 -24.37
#